data_AF-A0A9X3BA75-F1
#
_entry.id   AF-A0A9X3BA75-F1
#
_cell.length_a   1.000
_cell.length_b   1.000
_cell.length_c   1.000
_cell.angle_alpha   90.00
_cell.angle_beta   90.00
_cell.angle_gamma   90.00
#
_symmetry.space_group_name_H-M   'P 1'
#
loop_
_entity.id
_entity.type
_entity.pdbx_description
1 polymer ?
#
loop_
_entity_poly.entity_id
_entity_poly.type
_entity_poly.pdbx_seq_one_letter_code
_entity_poly.pdbx_strand_id
1 'polypeptide(L)'
;MINELLNAASFAEVKYKIDATLLKLKDQNILESRIMKFMDDTIMELKSLNQTKLPYQQYANIITAKVHLTELQLQMFNVIN
;
A
#
# COMPACT_ATOMS: atom_id res chain seq x y z
N MET A 1 4.84 8.15 2.24
CA MET A 1 4.08 7.16 1.45
C MET A 1 2.67 7.63 1.08
N ILE A 2 1.73 7.83 2.01
CA ILE A 2 0.31 8.13 1.66
C ILE A 2 0.15 9.30 0.67
N ASN A 3 0.78 10.44 0.95
CA ASN A 3 0.76 11.58 0.02
C ASN A 3 1.35 11.25 -1.35
N GLU A 4 2.34 10.36 -1.42
CA GLU A 4 2.94 9.96 -2.69
C GLU A 4 2.03 9.00 -3.46
N LEU A 5 1.25 8.15 -2.77
CA LEU A 5 0.23 7.30 -3.39
C LEU A 5 -0.92 8.15 -3.93
N LEU A 6 -1.39 9.13 -3.15
CA LEU A 6 -2.47 10.03 -3.57
C LEU A 6 -2.10 10.80 -4.84
N ASN A 7 -0.86 11.31 -4.91
CA ASN A 7 -0.40 12.16 -6.01
C ASN A 7 0.34 11.39 -7.12
N ALA A 8 0.27 10.06 -7.12
CA ALA A 8 0.82 9.26 -8.21
C ALA A 8 0.10 9.58 -9.54
N ALA A 9 0.88 9.72 -10.61
CA ALA A 9 0.39 10.06 -11.95
C ALA A 9 -0.31 8.88 -12.63
N SER A 10 -0.10 7.64 -12.15
CA SER A 10 -0.71 6.44 -12.71
C SER A 10 -0.86 5.31 -11.69
N PHE A 11 -1.72 4.35 -11.98
CA PHE A 11 -1.88 3.14 -11.16
C PHE A 11 -0.60 2.29 -11.10
N ALA A 12 0.19 2.31 -12.18
CA ALA A 12 1.50 1.65 -12.20
C ALA A 12 2.46 2.32 -11.20
N GLU A 13 2.44 3.65 -11.12
CA GLU A 13 3.26 4.38 -10.15
C GLU A 13 2.81 4.10 -8.70
N VAL A 14 1.50 3.99 -8.44
CA VAL A 14 0.98 3.58 -7.12
C VAL A 14 1.58 2.24 -6.69
N LYS A 15 1.50 1.23 -7.57
CA LYS A 15 2.05 -0.11 -7.29
C LYS A 15 3.56 -0.07 -7.09
N TYR A 16 4.28 0.61 -7.98
CA TYR A 16 5.73 0.77 -7.90
C TYR A 16 6.17 1.37 -6.56
N LYS A 17 5.51 2.43 -6.09
CA LYS A 17 5.85 3.07 -4.80
C LYS A 17 5.63 2.13 -3.62
N ILE A 18 4.57 1.33 -3.64
CA ILE A 18 4.30 0.31 -2.62
C ILE A 18 5.41 -0.75 -2.66
N ASP A 19 5.67 -1.33 -3.82
CA ASP A 19 6.66 -2.41 -3.98
C ASP A 19 8.06 -1.96 -3.56
N ALA A 20 8.48 -0.76 -4.00
CA ALA A 20 9.75 -0.17 -3.61
C ALA A 20 9.86 0.06 -2.11
N THR A 21 8.77 0.47 -1.46
CA THR A 21 8.74 0.67 -0.01
C THR A 21 8.86 -0.66 0.74
N LEU A 22 8.12 -1.68 0.32
CA LEU A 22 8.17 -2.99 0.96
C LEU A 22 9.51 -3.69 0.73
N LEU A 23 10.10 -3.57 -0.47
CA LEU A 23 11.45 -4.05 -0.75
C LEU A 23 12.46 -3.39 0.17
N LYS A 24 12.41 -2.07 0.33
CA LYS A 24 13.29 -1.34 1.25
C LYS A 24 13.16 -1.82 2.70
N LEU A 25 11.95 -2.13 3.16
CA LEU A 25 11.73 -2.71 4.49
C LEU A 25 12.35 -4.11 4.61
N LYS A 26 12.23 -4.95 3.58
CA LYS A 26 12.87 -6.27 3.53
C LYS A 26 14.41 -6.14 3.56
N ASP A 27 14.97 -5.25 2.75
CA ASP A 27 16.42 -5.00 2.69
C ASP A 27 16.99 -4.50 4.04
N GLN A 28 16.16 -3.86 4.85
CA GLN A 28 16.49 -3.45 6.22
C GLN A 28 16.39 -4.57 7.26
N ASN A 29 16.18 -5.83 6.84
CA ASN A 29 15.94 -6.98 7.71
C ASN A 29 14.77 -6.76 8.68
N ILE A 30 13.76 -5.99 8.27
CA ILE A 30 12.55 -5.84 9.07
C ILE A 30 11.78 -7.16 9.06
N LEU A 31 11.39 -7.60 10.26
CA LEU A 31 10.59 -8.82 10.44
C LEU A 31 9.31 -8.76 9.60
N GLU A 32 8.94 -9.88 8.96
CA GLU A 32 7.75 -9.95 8.11
C GLU A 32 6.47 -9.53 8.83
N SER A 33 6.34 -9.83 10.12
CA SER A 33 5.20 -9.39 10.95
C SER A 33 5.10 -7.86 11.05
N ARG A 34 6.24 -7.14 11.06
CA ARG A 34 6.26 -5.68 11.04
C ARG A 34 5.94 -5.12 9.65
N ILE A 35 6.34 -5.82 8.59
CA ILE A 35 5.97 -5.46 7.21
C ILE A 35 4.46 -5.65 7.01
N MET A 36 3.88 -6.76 7.50
CA MET A 36 2.43 -6.99 7.51
C MET A 36 1.69 -5.89 8.25
N LYS A 37 2.15 -5.54 9.46
CA LYS A 37 1.58 -4.43 10.24
C LYS A 37 1.67 -3.09 9.49
N PHE A 38 2.79 -2.81 8.83
CA PHE A 38 2.94 -1.61 8.01
C PHE A 38 1.90 -1.55 6.88
N MET A 39 1.63 -2.68 6.22
CA MET A 39 0.58 -2.76 5.19
C MET A 39 -0.81 -2.55 5.78
N ASP A 40 -1.12 -3.14 6.95
CA ASP A 40 -2.39 -2.94 7.65
C ASP A 40 -2.62 -1.47 8.04
N ASP A 41 -1.61 -0.84 8.65
CA ASP A 41 -1.66 0.57 9.06
C ASP A 41 -1.89 1.48 7.84
N THR A 42 -1.21 1.18 6.72
CA THR A 42 -1.39 1.91 5.45
C THR A 42 -2.81 1.76 4.91
N ILE A 43 -3.36 0.53 4.87
CA ILE A 43 -4.73 0.28 4.41
C ILE A 43 -5.74 1.02 5.28
N MET A 44 -5.52 1.06 6.59
CA MET A 44 -6.39 1.77 7.54
C MET A 44 -6.38 3.28 7.29
N GLU A 45 -5.20 3.87 7.06
CA GLU A 45 -5.08 5.30 6.73
C GLU A 45 -5.76 5.62 5.38
N LEU A 46 -5.59 4.78 4.37
CA LEU A 46 -6.30 4.93 3.09
C LEU A 46 -7.83 4.82 3.24
N LYS A 47 -8.32 4.00 4.17
CA LYS A 47 -9.76 3.87 4.47
C LYS A 47 -10.33 5.14 5.12
N SER A 48 -9.57 5.82 5.98
CA SER A 48 -10.05 7.06 6.61
C SER A 48 -10.15 8.20 5.58
N LEU A 49 -9.25 8.24 4.60
CA LEU A 49 -9.26 9.23 3.53
C LEU A 49 -10.45 9.11 2.58
N ASN A 50 -11.00 7.90 2.38
CA ASN A 50 -12.21 7.69 1.56
C ASN A 50 -13.46 8.41 2.09
N GLN A 51 -13.44 8.92 3.33
CA GLN A 51 -14.54 9.71 3.90
C GLN A 51 -14.46 11.19 3.50
N THR A 52 -13.39 11.60 2.81
CA THR A 52 -13.17 12.97 2.37
C THR A 52 -13.52 13.16 0.89
N LYS A 53 -13.95 14.37 0.50
CA LYS A 53 -14.17 14.69 -0.92
C LYS A 53 -12.81 14.83 -1.61
N LEU A 54 -12.39 13.78 -2.30
CA LEU A 54 -11.14 13.75 -3.06
C LEU A 54 -11.40 13.87 -4.57
N PRO A 55 -10.47 14.45 -5.34
CA PRO A 55 -10.46 14.33 -6.80
C PRO A 55 -10.51 12.86 -7.23
N TYR A 56 -11.17 12.59 -8.37
CA TYR A 56 -11.34 11.23 -8.91
C TYR A 56 -10.03 10.45 -9.00
N GLN A 57 -8.95 11.08 -9.48
CA GLN A 57 -7.64 10.43 -9.58
C GLN A 57 -7.11 9.96 -8.22
N GLN A 58 -7.23 10.78 -7.18
CA GLN A 58 -6.78 10.42 -5.84
C GLN A 58 -7.62 9.28 -5.25
N TYR A 59 -8.92 9.27 -5.50
CA TYR A 59 -9.80 8.16 -5.11
C TYR A 59 -9.44 6.85 -5.83
N ALA A 60 -9.17 6.91 -7.13
CA ALA A 60 -8.73 5.75 -7.92
C ALA A 60 -7.36 5.24 -7.45
N ASN A 61 -6.45 6.14 -7.08
CA ASN A 61 -5.16 5.80 -6.48
C ASN A 61 -5.33 5.10 -5.12
N ILE A 62 -6.26 5.56 -4.26
CA ILE A 62 -6.57 4.89 -2.99
C ILE A 62 -7.06 3.47 -3.21
N ILE A 63 -8.01 3.26 -4.14
CA ILE A 63 -8.52 1.92 -4.45
C ILE A 63 -7.40 1.02 -4.95
N THR A 64 -6.59 1.52 -5.89
CA THR A 64 -5.45 0.79 -6.45
C THR A 64 -4.47 0.36 -5.36
N ALA A 65 -4.12 1.27 -4.46
CA ALA A 65 -3.21 1.00 -3.36
C ALA A 65 -3.77 -0.07 -2.42
N LYS A 66 -5.05 0.04 -2.04
CA LYS A 66 -5.69 -0.93 -1.13
C LYS A 66 -5.73 -2.33 -1.74
N VAL A 67 -6.13 -2.46 -3.00
CA VAL A 67 -6.18 -3.75 -3.70
C VAL A 67 -4.78 -4.37 -3.75
N HIS A 68 -3.78 -3.60 -4.19
CA HIS A 68 -2.41 -4.08 -4.32
C HIS A 68 -1.81 -4.50 -2.96
N LEU A 69 -2.00 -3.70 -1.91
CA LEU A 69 -1.54 -4.05 -0.55
C LEU A 69 -2.20 -5.34 -0.06
N THR A 70 -3.51 -5.52 -0.29
CA THR A 70 -4.20 -6.76 0.08
C THR A 70 -3.71 -7.97 -0.72
N GLU A 71 -3.44 -7.82 -2.02
CA GLU A 71 -2.83 -8.88 -2.84
C GLU A 71 -1.46 -9.31 -2.29
N LEU A 72 -0.62 -8.36 -1.93
CA LEU A 72 0.70 -8.63 -1.35
C LEU A 72 0.61 -9.29 0.03
N GLN A 73 -0.34 -8.87 0.87
CA GLN A 73 -0.61 -9.52 2.16
C GLN A 73 -0.99 -10.99 1.99
N LEU A 74 -1.87 -11.30 1.02
CA LEU A 74 -2.25 -12.68 0.72
C LEU A 74 -1.07 -13.51 0.22
N GLN A 75 -0.22 -12.94 -0.64
CA GLN A 75 0.99 -13.61 -1.11
C GLN A 75 1.96 -13.92 0.04
N MET A 76 2.19 -12.97 0.94
CA MET A 76 3.04 -13.18 2.11
C MET A 76 2.47 -14.26 3.04
N PHE A 77 1.16 -14.30 3.24
CA PHE A 77 0.52 -15.33 4.04
C PHE A 77 0.65 -16.73 3.42
N ASN A 78 0.57 -16.84 2.09
CA ASN A 78 0.71 -18.11 1.37
C ASN A 78 2.15 -18.64 1.33
N VAL A 79 3.16 -17.82 1.63
CA VAL A 79 4.56 -18.27 1.76
C VAL A 79 4.84 -18.86 3.15
N ILE A 80 4.00 -18.54 4.14
CA ILE A 80 4.17 -18.96 5.54
C ILE A 80 3.47 -20.31 5.83
N ASN A 81 2.54 -20.75 4.97
CA ASN A 81 1.83 -22.04 5.09
C ASN A 81 2.38 -23.09 4.11
#